data_AF-A0AAD8RRZ4-F1
#
_entry.id   AF-A0AAD8RRZ4-F1
#
_cell.length_a   1.000
_cell.length_b   1.000
_cell.length_c   1.000
_cell.angle_alpha   90.00
_cell.angle_beta   90.00
_cell.angle_gamma   90.00
#
_symmetry.space_group_name_H-M   'P 1'
#
loop_
_entity.id
_entity.type
_entity.pdbx_description
1 polymer ?
#
loop_
_entity_poly.entity_id
_entity_poly.type
_entity_poly.pdbx_seq_one_letter_code
_entity_poly.pdbx_strand_id
1 'polypeptide(L)'
;MLAKDRKTLRRQRAKKDSTIARLRAKIASLEETVQAHETQLRELEEEGEDIQGGAAYLSDDDEFEEDENTDVEDYEFMETGEDDYIPMAPPTRNTNQDAMMQMLQMMMAAREGERAERQANIAVLQQIAQNNQGHGNHDHLGSKLKNFQNTNPPMFRKTEEPLDADDWLQTMENNLEVAGVEAAEKVMFATHYLSGPTRAWWTIHLKILAES
;
A
#
# COMPACT_ATOMS: atom_id res chain seq x y z
N MET A 1 30.35 28.71 -39.06
CA MET A 1 29.50 28.22 -37.93
C MET A 1 29.89 26.83 -37.45
N LEU A 2 30.15 25.86 -38.33
CA LEU A 2 30.38 24.43 -38.03
C LEU A 2 31.45 24.06 -36.97
N ALA A 3 32.50 24.86 -36.79
CA ALA A 3 33.57 24.55 -35.82
C ALA A 3 33.16 24.76 -34.36
N LYS A 4 32.25 25.70 -34.09
CA LYS A 4 31.76 25.99 -32.73
C LYS A 4 30.90 24.84 -32.20
N ASP A 5 30.05 24.28 -33.05
CA ASP A 5 29.13 23.19 -32.69
C ASP A 5 29.87 21.89 -32.36
N ARG A 6 30.94 21.59 -33.10
CA ARG A 6 31.82 20.43 -32.81
C ARG A 6 32.49 20.53 -31.44
N LYS A 7 32.91 21.73 -31.03
CA LYS A 7 33.54 21.96 -29.72
C LYS A 7 32.52 21.82 -28.58
N THR A 8 31.30 22.30 -28.80
CA THR A 8 30.20 22.16 -27.83
C THR A 8 29.78 20.70 -27.65
N LEU A 9 29.66 19.94 -28.75
CA LEU A 9 29.32 18.51 -28.70
C LEU A 9 30.38 17.69 -27.96
N ARG A 10 31.67 17.97 -28.18
CA ARG A 10 32.78 17.32 -27.45
C ARG A 10 32.71 17.59 -25.95
N ARG A 11 32.40 18.82 -25.53
CA ARG A 11 32.22 19.17 -24.11
C ARG A 11 31.04 18.44 -23.50
N GLN A 12 29.92 18.31 -24.23
CA GLN A 12 28.76 17.57 -23.75
C GLN A 12 29.07 16.08 -23.60
N ARG A 13 29.75 15.46 -24.57
CA ARG A 13 30.19 14.07 -24.47
C ARG A 13 31.12 13.85 -23.28
N ALA A 14 32.16 14.68 -23.14
CA ALA A 14 33.08 14.59 -22.00
C ALA A 14 32.37 14.73 -20.63
N LYS A 15 31.35 15.59 -20.53
CA LYS A 15 30.52 15.70 -19.32
C LYS A 15 29.73 14.41 -19.06
N LYS A 16 29.08 13.86 -20.09
CA LYS A 16 28.36 12.58 -19.98
C LYS A 16 29.31 11.45 -19.57
N ASP A 17 30.48 11.36 -20.19
CA ASP A 17 31.49 10.34 -19.90
C ASP A 17 32.01 10.47 -18.45
N SER A 18 32.18 11.70 -17.95
CA SER A 18 32.56 11.95 -16.55
C SER A 18 31.46 11.51 -15.57
N THR A 19 30.20 11.79 -15.88
CA THR A 19 29.07 11.30 -15.07
C THR A 19 29.00 9.78 -15.08
N ILE A 20 29.15 9.15 -16.25
CA ILE A 20 29.16 7.69 -16.39
C ILE A 20 30.30 7.08 -15.58
N ALA A 21 31.51 7.65 -15.63
CA ALA A 21 32.64 7.19 -14.85
C ALA A 21 32.38 7.27 -13.34
N ARG A 22 31.77 8.38 -12.88
CA ARG A 22 31.39 8.54 -11.47
C ARG A 22 30.37 7.50 -11.02
N LEU A 23 29.35 7.26 -11.84
CA LEU A 23 28.33 6.26 -11.54
C LEU A 23 28.92 4.85 -11.47
N ARG A 24 29.79 4.49 -12.43
CA ARG A 24 30.50 3.21 -12.43
C ARG A 24 31.34 3.03 -11.17
N ALA A 25 32.08 4.06 -10.76
CA ALA A 25 32.86 4.02 -9.52
C ALA A 25 31.97 3.84 -8.28
N LYS A 26 30.80 4.49 -8.24
CA LYS A 26 29.85 4.33 -7.13
C LYS A 26 29.24 2.93 -7.08
N ILE A 27 28.91 2.35 -8.25
CA ILE A 27 28.40 0.98 -8.35
C ILE A 27 29.44 0.00 -7.84
N ALA A 28 30.68 0.06 -8.32
CA ALA A 28 31.75 -0.81 -7.86
C ALA A 28 31.98 -0.71 -6.34
N SER A 29 31.93 0.50 -5.78
CA SER A 29 32.01 0.71 -4.32
C SER A 29 30.83 0.10 -3.56
N LEU A 30 29.63 0.11 -4.13
CA LEU A 30 28.46 -0.52 -3.49
C LEU A 30 28.54 -2.04 -3.57
N GLU A 31 28.95 -2.58 -4.72
CA GLU A 31 29.16 -4.02 -4.91
C GLU A 31 30.17 -4.58 -3.88
N GLU A 32 31.27 -3.85 -3.63
CA GLU A 32 32.25 -4.22 -2.60
C GLU A 32 31.63 -4.26 -1.19
N THR A 33 30.80 -3.27 -0.83
CA THR A 33 30.13 -3.26 0.48
C THR A 33 29.13 -4.40 0.64
N VAL A 34 28.42 -4.75 -0.43
CA VAL A 34 27.47 -5.87 -0.42
C VAL A 34 28.22 -7.20 -0.27
N GLN A 35 29.30 -7.41 -1.03
CA GLN A 35 30.12 -8.61 -0.90
C GLN A 35 30.74 -8.75 0.48
N ALA A 36 31.17 -7.64 1.10
CA ALA A 36 31.67 -7.66 2.47
C ALA A 36 30.59 -8.12 3.47
N HIS A 37 29.35 -7.62 3.32
CA HIS A 37 28.23 -8.03 4.17
C HIS A 37 27.84 -9.50 3.94
N GLU A 38 27.79 -9.96 2.69
CA GLU A 38 27.52 -11.36 2.37
C GLU A 38 28.60 -12.30 2.94
N THR A 39 29.86 -11.86 2.94
CA THR A 39 30.96 -12.64 3.53
C THR A 39 30.80 -12.71 5.05
N GLN A 40 30.46 -11.60 5.71
CA GLN A 40 30.17 -11.59 7.16
C GLN A 40 28.99 -12.51 7.53
N LEU A 41 27.93 -12.54 6.72
CA LEU A 41 26.81 -13.46 6.92
C LEU A 41 27.25 -14.92 6.78
N ARG A 42 28.08 -15.23 5.78
CA ARG A 42 28.61 -16.59 5.58
C ARG A 42 29.50 -17.04 6.75
N GLU A 43 30.33 -16.15 7.29
CA GLU A 43 31.16 -16.45 8.46
C GLU A 43 30.29 -16.68 9.73
N LEU A 44 29.21 -15.91 9.91
CA LEU A 44 28.25 -16.12 11.00
C LEU A 44 27.44 -17.42 10.85
N GLU A 45 27.13 -17.83 9.61
CA GLU A 45 26.50 -19.13 9.33
C GLU A 45 27.46 -20.30 9.58
N GLU A 46 28.76 -20.12 9.35
CA GLU A 46 29.79 -21.14 9.59
C GLU A 46 30.17 -21.27 11.09
N GLU A 47 29.91 -20.23 11.90
CA GLU A 47 30.01 -20.25 13.38
C GLU A 47 28.72 -20.71 14.09
N GLY A 48 27.62 -20.94 13.36
CA GLY A 48 26.35 -21.43 13.90
C GLY A 48 26.37 -22.92 14.20
N GLU A 49 26.35 -23.30 15.49
CA GLU A 49 26.12 -24.68 15.92
C GLU A 49 24.80 -25.24 15.36
N ASP A 50 24.88 -26.48 14.90
CA ASP A 50 23.83 -27.31 14.32
C ASP A 50 22.69 -27.53 15.36
N ILE A 51 21.62 -26.75 15.30
CA ILE A 51 20.39 -27.02 16.08
C ILE A 51 19.56 -28.09 15.38
N GLN A 52 20.09 -29.31 15.38
CA GLN A 52 19.34 -30.52 15.09
C GLN A 52 19.17 -31.32 16.40
N GLY A 53 17.96 -31.27 16.97
CA GLY A 53 17.51 -32.23 17.98
C GLY A 53 17.01 -31.61 19.28
N GLY A 54 15.70 -31.41 19.39
CA GLY A 54 15.03 -31.10 20.64
C GLY A 54 13.54 -31.37 20.53
N ALA A 55 13.11 -32.50 21.08
CA ALA A 55 11.77 -33.04 20.98
C ALA A 55 10.73 -32.25 21.80
N ALA A 56 9.48 -32.36 21.34
CA ALA A 56 8.24 -32.40 22.12
C ALA A 56 7.92 -31.21 23.04
N TYR A 57 7.02 -30.34 22.55
CA TYR A 57 5.95 -29.76 23.36
C TYR A 57 4.61 -29.97 22.63
N LEU A 58 4.29 -31.24 22.40
CA LEU A 58 2.90 -31.70 22.46
C LEU A 58 2.72 -32.23 23.88
N SER A 59 2.15 -31.40 24.74
CA SER A 59 1.41 -31.89 25.90
C SER A 59 -0.05 -31.52 25.64
N ASP A 60 -0.78 -32.53 25.18
CA ASP A 60 -2.18 -32.71 25.55
C ASP A 60 -2.30 -32.65 27.10
N ASP A 61 -3.49 -32.30 27.58
CA ASP A 61 -3.91 -32.12 28.98
C ASP A 61 -3.91 -30.65 29.45
N ASP A 62 -5.03 -29.97 29.19
CA ASP A 62 -5.76 -29.23 30.24
C ASP A 62 -7.22 -29.06 29.78
N GLU A 63 -8.00 -30.05 30.21
CA GLU A 63 -9.44 -30.19 30.18
C GLU A 63 -10.10 -29.00 30.91
N PHE A 64 -10.60 -28.01 30.15
CA PHE A 64 -11.37 -26.91 30.72
C PHE A 64 -12.83 -27.38 30.92
N GLU A 65 -13.12 -27.81 32.15
CA GLU A 65 -14.46 -28.23 32.56
C GLU A 65 -15.47 -27.09 32.47
N GLU A 66 -16.66 -27.41 31.94
CA GLU A 66 -17.87 -26.60 32.05
C GLU A 66 -18.42 -26.69 33.49
N ASP A 67 -18.40 -25.60 34.24
CA ASP A 67 -19.18 -25.44 35.46
C ASP A 67 -20.43 -24.57 35.22
N GLU A 68 -21.45 -25.22 34.66
CA GLU A 68 -22.85 -24.84 34.88
C GLU A 68 -23.24 -25.30 36.30
N ASN A 69 -23.52 -24.39 37.24
CA ASN A 69 -24.86 -24.15 37.81
C ASN A 69 -24.85 -23.20 39.04
N THR A 70 -25.70 -22.17 38.96
CA THR A 70 -26.58 -21.56 39.98
C THR A 70 -26.06 -21.27 41.40
N ASP A 71 -26.16 -20.00 41.82
CA ASP A 71 -27.23 -19.56 42.72
C ASP A 71 -27.40 -18.03 42.76
N VAL A 72 -28.66 -17.61 42.86
CA VAL A 72 -29.18 -16.24 42.75
C VAL A 72 -29.40 -15.66 44.15
N GLU A 73 -29.38 -14.32 44.24
CA GLU A 73 -29.86 -13.44 45.33
C GLU A 73 -28.92 -13.25 46.53
N ASP A 74 -28.33 -12.05 46.66
CA ASP A 74 -28.93 -11.06 47.58
C ASP A 74 -28.47 -9.63 47.25
N TYR A 75 -29.43 -8.71 47.32
CA TYR A 75 -29.31 -7.27 47.06
C TYR A 75 -28.58 -6.55 48.19
N GLU A 76 -27.68 -5.60 47.88
CA GLU A 76 -27.57 -4.38 48.69
C GLU A 76 -27.29 -3.14 47.82
N PHE A 77 -28.38 -2.39 47.68
CA PHE A 77 -28.52 -1.04 47.12
C PHE A 77 -27.68 -0.03 47.92
N MET A 78 -26.64 0.57 47.32
CA MET A 78 -26.04 1.80 47.83
C MET A 78 -26.55 3.01 47.05
N GLU A 79 -27.47 3.74 47.67
CA GLU A 79 -27.88 5.09 47.30
C GLU A 79 -26.94 6.09 47.97
N THR A 80 -25.98 6.62 47.21
CA THR A 80 -25.21 7.85 47.51
C THR A 80 -24.66 8.35 46.17
N GLY A 81 -24.77 9.57 45.69
CA GLY A 81 -25.48 10.79 46.05
C GLY A 81 -25.42 11.66 44.78
N GLU A 82 -26.06 12.81 44.78
CA GLU A 82 -26.18 13.76 43.66
C GLU A 82 -24.88 13.96 42.85
N ASP A 83 -24.80 13.34 41.67
CA ASP A 83 -23.80 13.68 40.65
C ASP A 83 -24.23 15.00 39.99
N ASP A 84 -23.46 16.06 40.25
CA ASP A 84 -23.52 17.34 39.56
C ASP A 84 -23.40 17.13 38.04
N TYR A 85 -24.54 17.01 37.36
CA TYR A 85 -24.61 17.13 35.91
C TYR A 85 -24.19 18.55 35.54
N ILE A 86 -22.91 18.76 35.23
CA ILE A 86 -22.46 19.97 34.55
C ILE A 86 -23.09 19.90 33.14
N PRO A 87 -24.08 20.73 32.80
CA PRO A 87 -24.60 20.76 31.46
C PRO A 87 -23.49 21.32 30.58
N MET A 88 -22.99 20.54 29.62
CA MET A 88 -22.14 21.08 28.56
C MET A 88 -22.94 22.19 27.85
N ALA A 89 -22.55 23.44 28.09
CA ALA A 89 -23.18 24.60 27.47
C ALA A 89 -23.10 24.48 25.94
N PRO A 90 -24.16 24.85 25.19
CA PRO A 90 -24.15 24.81 23.73
C PRO A 90 -23.02 25.70 23.20
N PRO A 91 -22.30 25.29 22.15
CA PRO A 91 -21.13 26.00 21.66
C PRO A 91 -21.53 27.42 21.24
N THR A 92 -20.98 28.41 21.94
CA THR A 92 -21.12 29.81 21.57
C THR A 92 -20.29 30.08 20.32
N ARG A 93 -20.83 30.93 19.45
CA ARG A 93 -20.31 31.27 18.12
C ARG A 93 -19.01 32.08 18.23
N ASN A 94 -17.88 31.42 18.46
CA ASN A 94 -16.56 32.05 18.52
C ASN A 94 -15.46 31.00 18.27
N THR A 95 -14.61 31.22 17.25
CA THR A 95 -13.32 30.58 16.91
C THR A 95 -13.25 29.04 16.78
N ASN A 96 -13.87 28.28 17.68
CA ASN A 96 -13.94 26.82 17.64
C ASN A 96 -14.80 26.31 16.47
N GLN A 97 -15.86 27.05 16.08
CA GLN A 97 -16.63 26.74 14.88
C GLN A 97 -15.84 26.96 13.59
N ASP A 98 -15.00 27.99 13.54
CA ASP A 98 -14.10 28.24 12.40
C ASP A 98 -13.00 27.19 12.33
N ALA A 99 -12.45 26.76 13.47
CA ALA A 99 -11.49 25.67 13.52
C ALA A 99 -12.10 24.32 13.09
N MET A 100 -13.33 24.01 13.51
CA MET A 100 -14.06 22.82 13.05
C MET A 100 -14.45 22.92 11.57
N MET A 101 -14.88 24.08 11.08
CA MET A 101 -15.14 24.30 9.66
C MET A 101 -13.86 24.19 8.84
N GLN A 102 -12.73 24.69 9.34
CA GLN A 102 -11.43 24.60 8.70
C GLN A 102 -10.90 23.16 8.73
N MET A 103 -11.11 22.40 9.80
CA MET A 103 -10.78 20.97 9.87
C MET A 103 -11.68 20.14 8.95
N LEU A 104 -12.99 20.43 8.91
CA LEU A 104 -13.93 19.79 8.00
C LEU A 104 -13.59 20.15 6.55
N GLN A 105 -13.21 21.40 6.28
CA GLN A 105 -12.76 21.86 4.97
C GLN A 105 -11.43 21.23 4.57
N MET A 106 -10.50 21.06 5.51
CA MET A 106 -9.23 20.38 5.27
C MET A 106 -9.43 18.88 5.04
N MET A 107 -10.30 18.23 5.79
CA MET A 107 -10.69 16.83 5.55
C MET A 107 -11.42 16.68 4.22
N MET A 108 -12.29 17.62 3.85
CA MET A 108 -12.93 17.62 2.54
C MET A 108 -11.92 17.86 1.42
N ALA A 109 -10.98 18.80 1.55
CA ALA A 109 -9.95 19.08 0.55
C ALA A 109 -8.94 17.92 0.39
N ALA A 110 -8.50 17.30 1.48
CA ALA A 110 -7.65 16.12 1.45
C ALA A 110 -8.37 14.93 0.77
N ARG A 111 -9.64 14.72 1.13
CA ARG A 111 -10.47 13.67 0.56
C ARG A 111 -10.89 13.97 -0.89
N GLU A 112 -10.97 15.24 -1.29
CA GLU A 112 -11.27 15.66 -2.65
C GLU A 112 -10.10 15.41 -3.59
N GLY A 113 -8.86 15.68 -3.16
CA GLY A 113 -7.67 15.31 -3.93
C GLY A 113 -7.57 13.80 -4.17
N GLU A 114 -7.80 13.00 -3.13
CA GLU A 114 -7.82 11.53 -3.23
C GLU A 114 -8.98 11.01 -4.09
N ARG A 115 -10.16 11.61 -3.98
CA ARG A 115 -11.31 11.24 -4.80
C ARG A 115 -11.11 11.61 -6.26
N ALA A 116 -10.56 12.78 -6.56
CA ALA A 116 -10.31 13.22 -7.93
C ALA A 116 -9.30 12.29 -8.62
N GLU A 117 -8.21 11.93 -7.92
CA GLU A 117 -7.23 10.98 -8.43
C GLU A 117 -7.83 9.58 -8.61
N ARG A 118 -8.60 9.10 -7.61
CA ARG A 118 -9.32 7.82 -7.70
C ARG A 118 -10.28 7.80 -8.90
N GLN A 119 -11.06 8.86 -9.09
CA GLN A 119 -12.01 8.98 -10.21
C GLN A 119 -11.30 9.02 -11.56
N ALA A 120 -10.18 9.75 -11.68
CA ALA A 120 -9.40 9.79 -12.91
C ALA A 120 -8.85 8.40 -13.27
N ASN A 121 -8.36 7.64 -12.29
CA ASN A 121 -7.84 6.28 -12.53
C ASN A 121 -8.94 5.32 -12.96
N ILE A 122 -10.11 5.42 -12.32
CA ILE A 122 -11.30 4.64 -12.66
C ILE A 122 -11.80 4.95 -14.06
N ALA A 123 -11.85 6.24 -14.45
CA ALA A 123 -12.30 6.65 -15.77
C ALA A 123 -11.44 6.05 -16.90
N VAL A 124 -10.12 5.97 -16.69
CA VAL A 124 -9.21 5.30 -17.63
C VAL A 124 -9.52 3.82 -17.75
N LEU A 125 -9.72 3.12 -16.63
CA LEU A 125 -10.06 1.69 -16.64
C LEU A 125 -11.42 1.41 -17.30
N GLN A 126 -12.42 2.28 -17.07
CA GLN A 126 -13.71 2.21 -17.79
C GLN A 126 -13.56 2.45 -19.28
N GLN A 127 -12.69 3.36 -19.70
CA GLN A 127 -12.45 3.63 -21.13
C GLN A 127 -11.77 2.44 -21.81
N ILE A 128 -10.82 1.79 -21.14
CA ILE A 128 -10.17 0.56 -21.65
C ILE A 128 -11.20 -0.57 -21.77
N ALA A 129 -12.08 -0.71 -20.78
CA ALA A 129 -13.18 -1.67 -20.83
C ALA A 129 -14.14 -1.42 -21.99
N GLN A 130 -14.48 -0.16 -22.27
CA GLN A 130 -15.33 0.21 -23.41
C GLN A 130 -14.65 -0.01 -24.77
N ASN A 131 -13.35 0.30 -24.88
CA ASN A 131 -12.61 0.08 -26.13
C ASN A 131 -12.46 -1.41 -26.51
N ASN A 132 -12.52 -2.32 -25.54
CA ASN A 132 -12.51 -3.77 -25.79
C ASN A 132 -13.90 -4.38 -26.09
N GLN A 133 -14.99 -3.60 -26.07
CA GLN A 133 -16.36 -4.08 -26.30
C GLN A 133 -16.72 -4.35 -27.77
N GLY A 134 -15.77 -4.20 -28.71
CA GLY A 134 -16.01 -4.42 -30.15
C GLY A 134 -16.25 -5.88 -30.56
N HIS A 135 -16.07 -6.86 -29.67
CA HIS A 135 -16.26 -8.28 -29.99
C HIS A 135 -17.21 -8.96 -28.99
N GLY A 136 -18.51 -8.84 -29.26
CA GLY A 136 -19.44 -9.98 -29.22
C GLY A 136 -19.70 -10.73 -27.91
N ASN A 137 -19.35 -10.21 -26.73
CA ASN A 137 -19.83 -10.82 -25.48
C ASN A 137 -19.99 -9.77 -24.38
N HIS A 138 -21.21 -9.64 -23.88
CA HIS A 138 -21.69 -8.47 -23.14
C HIS A 138 -21.19 -8.39 -21.67
N ASP A 139 -20.38 -9.33 -21.19
CA ASP A 139 -20.38 -9.62 -19.75
C ASP A 139 -19.03 -9.61 -19.02
N HIS A 140 -17.91 -9.22 -19.65
CA HIS A 140 -16.60 -9.58 -19.06
C HIS A 140 -15.88 -8.46 -18.30
N LEU A 141 -15.58 -7.29 -18.88
CA LEU A 141 -14.73 -6.31 -18.15
C LEU A 141 -15.52 -5.23 -17.39
N GLY A 142 -16.62 -4.73 -17.98
CA GLY A 142 -17.39 -3.63 -17.41
C GLY A 142 -18.20 -4.02 -16.17
N SER A 143 -18.77 -5.23 -16.17
CA SER A 143 -19.49 -5.85 -15.05
C SER A 143 -18.54 -6.19 -13.89
N LYS A 144 -17.40 -6.82 -14.18
CA LYS A 144 -16.34 -7.13 -13.18
C LYS A 144 -15.76 -5.87 -12.57
N LEU A 145 -15.52 -4.83 -13.36
CA LEU A 145 -15.08 -3.52 -12.85
C LEU A 145 -16.10 -2.89 -11.92
N LYS A 146 -17.39 -2.95 -12.26
CA LYS A 146 -18.44 -2.44 -11.39
C LYS A 146 -18.53 -3.22 -10.08
N ASN A 147 -18.44 -4.55 -10.13
CA ASN A 147 -18.42 -5.41 -8.94
C ASN A 147 -17.20 -5.11 -8.06
N PHE A 148 -16.03 -4.95 -8.67
CA PHE A 148 -14.80 -4.56 -7.98
C PHE A 148 -14.90 -3.16 -7.37
N GLN A 149 -15.54 -2.20 -8.03
CA GLN A 149 -15.75 -0.87 -7.44
C GLN A 149 -16.69 -0.91 -6.23
N ASN A 150 -17.66 -1.83 -6.22
CA ASN A 150 -18.57 -2.00 -5.09
C ASN A 150 -17.88 -2.53 -3.83
N THR A 151 -16.71 -3.17 -3.95
CA THR A 151 -15.90 -3.58 -2.78
C THR A 151 -15.08 -2.43 -2.19
N ASN A 152 -15.19 -1.21 -2.73
CA ASN A 152 -14.46 -0.01 -2.32
C ASN A 152 -12.93 -0.23 -2.11
N PRO A 153 -12.21 -0.69 -3.15
CA PRO A 153 -10.79 -1.02 -3.04
C PRO A 153 -9.91 0.17 -2.59
N PRO A 154 -8.93 -0.07 -1.71
CA PRO A 154 -8.01 0.95 -1.22
C PRO A 154 -7.01 1.40 -2.30
N MET A 155 -6.59 2.67 -2.23
CA MET A 155 -5.55 3.22 -3.12
C MET A 155 -4.17 3.07 -2.45
N PHE A 156 -3.15 2.71 -3.22
CA PHE A 156 -1.77 2.60 -2.73
C PHE A 156 -0.86 3.65 -3.36
N ARG A 157 -0.22 4.45 -2.51
CA ARG A 157 0.61 5.60 -2.93
C ARG A 157 2.10 5.33 -2.78
N LYS A 158 2.49 5.12 -1.53
CA LYS A 158 3.81 4.71 -1.05
C LYS A 158 3.64 4.45 0.44
N THR A 159 4.28 3.41 0.95
CA THR A 159 4.47 3.20 2.38
C THR A 159 5.95 2.94 2.60
N GLU A 160 6.46 3.31 3.77
CA GLU A 160 7.82 2.98 4.22
C GLU A 160 7.83 1.65 4.98
N GLU A 161 6.65 1.15 5.38
CA GLU A 161 6.48 -0.10 6.11
C GLU A 161 6.10 -1.24 5.16
N PRO A 162 6.89 -2.32 5.09
CA PRO A 162 6.59 -3.47 4.23
C PRO A 162 5.22 -4.11 4.52
N LEU A 163 4.80 -4.12 5.79
CA LEU A 163 3.53 -4.73 6.23
C LEU A 163 2.31 -4.03 5.61
N ASP A 164 2.32 -2.70 5.50
CA ASP A 164 1.25 -1.93 4.86
C ASP A 164 1.09 -2.27 3.36
N ALA A 165 2.19 -2.64 2.69
CA ALA A 165 2.17 -3.04 1.30
C ALA A 165 1.55 -4.44 1.14
N ASP A 166 1.90 -5.37 2.03
CA ASP A 166 1.34 -6.72 2.07
C ASP A 166 -0.16 -6.70 2.43
N ASP A 167 -0.56 -5.90 3.43
CA ASP A 167 -1.96 -5.74 3.82
C ASP A 167 -2.80 -5.13 2.68
N TRP A 168 -2.23 -4.16 1.96
CA TRP A 168 -2.87 -3.62 0.76
C TRP A 168 -3.04 -4.69 -0.32
N LEU A 169 -2.01 -5.50 -0.58
CA LEU A 169 -2.06 -6.58 -1.57
C LEU A 169 -3.12 -7.62 -1.18
N GLN A 170 -3.13 -8.10 0.06
CA GLN A 170 -4.14 -9.06 0.53
C GLN A 170 -5.56 -8.51 0.40
N THR A 171 -5.76 -7.24 0.77
CA THR A 171 -7.05 -6.57 0.63
C THR A 171 -7.48 -6.48 -0.83
N MET A 172 -6.54 -6.16 -1.73
CA MET A 172 -6.80 -6.09 -3.16
C MET A 172 -7.10 -7.45 -3.77
N GLU A 173 -6.38 -8.51 -3.37
CA GLU A 173 -6.62 -9.87 -3.83
C GLU A 173 -8.01 -10.38 -3.45
N ASN A 174 -8.40 -10.20 -2.18
CA ASN A 174 -9.73 -10.54 -1.71
C ASN A 174 -10.83 -9.78 -2.48
N ASN A 175 -10.65 -8.46 -2.66
CA ASN A 175 -11.59 -7.65 -3.44
C ASN A 175 -11.72 -8.10 -4.90
N LEU A 176 -10.60 -8.50 -5.53
CA LEU A 176 -10.59 -9.01 -6.90
C LEU A 176 -11.24 -10.38 -7.01
N GLU A 177 -11.10 -11.23 -5.99
CA GLU A 177 -11.74 -12.54 -5.91
C GLU A 177 -13.26 -12.42 -5.74
N VAL A 178 -13.72 -11.58 -4.82
CA VAL A 178 -15.15 -11.26 -4.63
C VAL A 178 -15.78 -10.69 -5.90
N ALA A 179 -15.03 -9.90 -6.67
CA ALA A 179 -15.49 -9.32 -7.93
C ALA A 179 -15.48 -10.31 -9.12
N GLY A 180 -14.92 -11.51 -8.96
CA GLY A 180 -14.81 -12.52 -10.02
C GLY A 180 -13.82 -12.13 -11.14
N VAL A 181 -12.76 -11.39 -10.80
CA VAL A 181 -11.74 -10.96 -11.77
C VAL A 181 -10.77 -12.11 -12.08
N GLU A 182 -10.57 -12.39 -13.37
CA GLU A 182 -9.66 -13.44 -13.82
C GLU A 182 -8.20 -13.03 -13.60
N ALA A 183 -7.31 -14.01 -13.39
CA ALA A 183 -5.90 -13.77 -13.10
C ALA A 183 -5.20 -12.87 -14.15
N ALA A 184 -5.62 -12.94 -15.42
CA ALA A 184 -5.11 -12.08 -16.50
C ALA A 184 -5.49 -10.60 -16.33
N GLU A 185 -6.62 -10.31 -15.68
CA GLU A 185 -7.17 -8.97 -15.53
C GLU A 185 -6.84 -8.37 -14.15
N LYS A 186 -6.51 -9.20 -13.15
CA LYS A 186 -6.16 -8.79 -11.78
C LYS A 186 -5.04 -7.75 -11.74
N VAL A 187 -3.98 -7.95 -12.51
CA VAL A 187 -2.83 -7.03 -12.57
C VAL A 187 -3.23 -5.67 -13.14
N MET A 188 -4.01 -5.67 -14.22
CA MET A 188 -4.53 -4.44 -14.81
C MET A 188 -5.37 -3.67 -13.79
N PHE A 189 -6.27 -4.34 -13.07
CA PHE A 189 -7.09 -3.71 -12.06
C PHE A 189 -6.24 -3.18 -10.90
N ALA A 190 -5.37 -3.99 -10.31
CA ALA A 190 -4.53 -3.58 -9.19
C ALA A 190 -3.64 -2.37 -9.52
N THR A 191 -3.11 -2.33 -10.74
CA THR A 191 -2.19 -1.25 -11.17
C THR A 191 -2.88 0.10 -11.36
N HIS A 192 -4.20 0.11 -11.63
CA HIS A 192 -4.99 1.35 -11.63
C HIS A 192 -5.22 1.93 -10.23
N TYR A 193 -5.08 1.11 -9.18
CA TYR A 193 -5.18 1.54 -7.78
C TYR A 193 -3.84 1.97 -7.18
N LEU A 194 -2.77 1.90 -7.98
CA LEU A 194 -1.50 2.55 -7.67
C LEU A 194 -1.60 4.06 -7.95
N SER A 195 -1.01 4.86 -7.08
CA SER A 195 -0.98 6.32 -7.14
C SER A 195 0.44 6.83 -6.89
N GLY A 196 0.73 8.06 -7.34
CA GLY A 196 1.98 8.72 -7.06
C GLY A 196 3.24 7.96 -7.54
N PRO A 197 4.29 7.84 -6.71
CA PRO A 197 5.57 7.24 -7.11
C PRO A 197 5.47 5.77 -7.55
N THR A 198 4.62 4.97 -6.90
CA THR A 198 4.50 3.54 -7.22
C THR A 198 3.93 3.31 -8.61
N ARG A 199 2.97 4.15 -9.04
CA ARG A 199 2.46 4.09 -10.41
C ARG A 199 3.49 4.51 -11.46
N ALA A 200 4.31 5.51 -11.14
CA ALA A 200 5.40 5.93 -12.02
C ALA A 200 6.43 4.80 -12.20
N TRP A 201 6.79 4.12 -11.11
CA TRP A 201 7.66 2.93 -11.14
C TRP A 201 7.06 1.82 -12.00
N TRP A 202 5.78 1.47 -11.81
CA TRP A 202 5.12 0.44 -12.60
C TRP A 202 5.13 0.74 -14.10
N THR A 203 4.91 2.00 -14.48
CA THR A 203 4.93 2.42 -15.89
C THR A 203 6.34 2.31 -16.49
N ILE A 204 7.38 2.61 -15.71
CA ILE A 204 8.78 2.47 -16.14
C ILE A 204 9.14 0.99 -16.26
N HIS A 205 8.72 0.17 -15.30
CA HIS A 205 8.96 -1.27 -15.30
C HIS A 205 8.33 -1.95 -16.54
N LEU A 206 7.06 -1.63 -16.86
CA LEU A 206 6.41 -2.14 -18.07
C LEU A 206 7.12 -1.70 -19.36
N LYS A 207 7.67 -0.48 -19.42
CA LYS A 207 8.45 -0.03 -20.58
C LYS A 207 9.75 -0.81 -20.74
N ILE A 208 10.44 -1.07 -19.64
CA ILE A 208 11.68 -1.86 -19.66
C ILE A 208 11.39 -3.29 -20.14
N LEU A 209 10.29 -3.89 -19.68
CA LEU A 209 9.87 -5.22 -20.12
C LEU A 209 9.45 -5.27 -21.60
N ALA A 210 8.89 -4.18 -22.14
CA ALA A 210 8.50 -4.10 -23.55
C ALA A 210 9.67 -3.83 -24.52
N GLU A 211 10.82 -3.38 -24.00
CA GLU A 211 12.04 -3.08 -24.77
C GLU A 211 13.08 -4.22 -24.69
N SER A 212 12.79 -5.30 -23.96
CA SER A 212 13.63 -6.51 -23.83
C SER A 212 13.14 -7.66 -24.69
#